data_AF-A0A9P1DSK0-F1
#
_entry.id   AF-A0A9P1DSK0-F1
#
_cell.length_a   1.000
_cell.length_b   1.000
_cell.length_c   1.000
_cell.angle_alpha   90.00
_cell.angle_beta   90.00
_cell.angle_gamma   90.00
#
_symmetry.space_group_name_H-M   'P 1'
#
loop_
_entity.id
_entity.type
_entity.pdbx_description
1 polymer ?
#
loop_
_entity_poly.entity_id
_entity_poly.type
_entity_poly.pdbx_seq_one_letter_code
_entity_poly.pdbx_strand_id
1 'polypeptide(L)'
;SRFVVCPCRTFYPQKTSQQHGVGPLRAAPNKADALTLARRQLKLAVDQQEMAVEDLQTARQTGDERKIREAKEDVKEAEEKVQKAEEKVQKAEEKVQKAKEEVQEKVDRDATAFANELASIGQPEGLDAGVQLFKLNRSLTADYRMSGTAMLSRKTIRVAWDAAFEEMEQGHALRVAMVGMPGIGKSRSLTYGLWRLMTREVPPVVVFEARRGQKVFIFTWQNNQWVVRSVAINNWIPANCKYLQDERNFYLIDAFAPEQWDAILPAKTIKACSPDRKHHSGFVKDGGIYVYVEAWSEAEVEAAHPYIDGAPKLSEMLRRFEQVGGNLRVLLSNVMEYDKYVLLQREDPKNLRAVERAVRGDLDTQGGQMLT
;
A
#
# COMPACT_ATOMS: atom_id res chain seq x y z
N SER A 1 21.11 -10.00 25.95
CA SER A 1 21.04 -10.96 24.83
C SER A 1 21.63 -10.28 23.60
N ARG A 2 22.73 -10.81 23.05
CA ARG A 2 23.47 -10.19 21.94
C ARG A 2 22.69 -10.38 20.64
N PHE A 3 22.24 -9.29 20.03
CA PHE A 3 21.65 -9.32 18.69
C PHE A 3 22.72 -9.67 17.66
N VAL A 4 22.54 -10.80 16.98
CA VAL A 4 23.32 -11.15 15.79
C VAL A 4 22.69 -10.42 14.61
N VAL A 5 23.34 -9.35 14.15
CA VAL A 5 22.99 -8.69 12.89
C VAL A 5 23.48 -9.58 11.74
N CYS A 6 22.56 -10.28 11.08
CA CYS A 6 22.86 -11.02 9.86
C CYS A 6 22.82 -10.04 8.66
N PRO A 7 23.92 -9.86 7.89
CA PRO A 7 23.94 -8.91 6.78
C PRO A 7 23.43 -9.60 5.50
N CYS A 8 22.12 -9.87 5.39
CA CYS A 8 21.54 -10.27 4.11
C CYS A 8 21.30 -9.04 3.23
N ARG A 9 22.36 -8.54 2.57
CA ARG A 9 22.22 -7.69 1.38
C ARG A 9 22.01 -8.59 0.16
N THR A 10 20.75 -8.82 -0.22
CA THR A 10 20.44 -9.35 -1.55
C THR A 10 20.47 -8.21 -2.56
N PHE A 11 21.53 -8.14 -3.36
CA PHE A 11 21.60 -7.32 -4.57
C PHE A 11 20.86 -8.07 -5.69
N TYR A 12 19.79 -7.50 -6.23
CA TYR A 12 19.17 -8.02 -7.44
C TYR A 12 19.82 -7.36 -8.67
N PRO A 13 20.26 -8.12 -9.69
CA PRO A 13 20.59 -7.53 -10.98
C PRO A 13 19.29 -7.06 -11.67
N GLN A 14 19.31 -5.80 -12.10
CA GLN A 14 18.22 -5.17 -12.83
C GLN A 14 17.97 -5.92 -14.14
N LYS A 15 16.71 -6.25 -14.43
CA LYS A 15 16.28 -6.38 -15.83
C LYS A 15 16.32 -4.98 -16.44
N THR A 16 17.10 -4.80 -17.50
CA THR A 16 16.85 -3.76 -18.49
C THR A 16 15.56 -4.12 -19.22
N SER A 17 14.41 -3.81 -18.62
CA SER A 17 13.20 -3.63 -19.40
C SER A 17 13.44 -2.44 -20.31
N GLN A 18 13.40 -2.67 -21.62
CA GLN A 18 13.34 -1.61 -22.63
C GLN A 18 12.30 -0.58 -22.17
N GLN A 19 12.80 0.57 -21.73
CA GLN A 19 11.98 1.72 -21.44
C GLN A 19 11.50 2.25 -22.80
N HIS A 20 10.29 1.89 -23.19
CA HIS A 20 9.51 2.81 -24.01
C HIS A 20 9.31 4.05 -23.13
N GLY A 21 9.90 5.16 -23.56
CA GLY A 21 9.92 6.42 -22.83
C GLY A 21 8.50 6.88 -22.51
N VAL A 22 8.07 6.65 -21.27
CA VAL A 22 7.01 7.42 -20.66
C VAL A 22 7.73 8.57 -19.96
N GLY A 23 7.65 9.77 -20.57
CA GLY A 23 8.15 10.99 -19.97
C GLY A 23 7.58 11.20 -18.56
N PRO A 24 8.16 12.12 -17.75
CA PRO A 24 7.74 12.33 -16.38
C PRO A 24 6.23 12.58 -16.35
N LEU A 25 5.49 11.63 -15.76
CA LEU A 25 4.11 11.83 -15.36
C LEU A 25 4.12 12.96 -14.34
N ARG A 26 3.94 14.19 -14.83
CA ARG A 26 3.58 15.34 -14.00
C ARG A 26 2.44 14.86 -13.12
N ALA A 27 2.65 14.90 -11.80
CA ALA A 27 1.59 14.65 -10.84
C ALA A 27 0.36 15.43 -11.29
N ALA A 28 -0.71 14.71 -11.66
CA ALA A 28 -1.95 15.36 -12.00
C ALA A 28 -2.33 16.20 -10.76
N PRO A 29 -2.56 17.52 -10.91
CA PRO A 29 -2.93 18.36 -9.78
C PRO A 29 -4.13 17.71 -9.09
N ASN A 30 -4.03 17.56 -7.77
CA ASN A 30 -5.08 16.93 -6.97
C ASN A 30 -6.40 17.66 -7.29
N LYS A 31 -7.45 16.94 -7.68
CA LYS A 31 -8.70 17.56 -8.16
C LYS A 31 -9.35 18.45 -7.08
N ALA A 32 -9.04 18.18 -5.80
CA ALA A 32 -9.39 19.04 -4.66
C ALA A 32 -8.67 20.40 -4.68
N ASP A 33 -7.42 20.45 -5.15
CA ASP A 33 -6.66 21.70 -5.31
C ASP A 33 -7.23 22.55 -6.45
N ALA A 34 -7.73 21.90 -7.52
CA ALA A 34 -8.37 22.60 -8.63
C ALA A 34 -9.68 23.30 -8.23
N LEU A 35 -10.52 22.65 -7.41
CA LEU A 35 -11.73 23.28 -6.87
C LEU A 35 -11.39 24.42 -5.91
N THR A 36 -10.37 24.23 -5.07
CA THR A 36 -9.89 25.27 -4.15
C THR A 36 -9.37 26.49 -4.90
N LEU A 37 -8.59 26.28 -5.97
CA LEU A 37 -8.10 27.34 -6.84
C LEU A 37 -9.26 28.06 -7.55
N ALA A 38 -10.24 27.32 -8.08
CA ALA A 38 -11.42 27.90 -8.73
C ALA A 38 -12.23 28.78 -7.77
N ARG A 39 -12.45 28.33 -6.52
CA ARG A 39 -13.12 29.12 -5.48
C ARG A 39 -12.35 30.40 -5.11
N ARG A 40 -11.01 30.34 -5.07
CA ARG A 40 -10.19 31.55 -4.87
C ARG A 40 -10.30 32.53 -6.03
N GLN A 41 -10.33 32.05 -7.27
CA GLN A 41 -10.50 32.89 -8.45
C GLN A 41 -11.89 33.56 -8.47
N LEU A 42 -12.94 32.83 -8.09
CA LEU A 42 -14.28 33.40 -7.95
C LEU A 42 -14.30 34.51 -6.88
N LYS A 43 -13.69 34.27 -5.72
CA LYS A 43 -13.60 35.29 -4.67
C LYS A 43 -12.93 36.57 -5.16
N LEU A 44 -11.78 36.46 -5.83
CA LEU A 44 -11.09 37.63 -6.40
C LEU A 44 -11.94 38.37 -7.45
N ALA A 45 -12.73 37.66 -8.24
CA ALA A 45 -13.62 38.28 -9.23
C ALA A 45 -14.78 39.03 -8.56
N VAL A 46 -15.36 38.48 -7.49
CA VAL A 46 -16.40 39.14 -6.70
C VAL A 46 -15.85 40.39 -6.02
N ASP A 47 -14.67 40.31 -5.38
CA ASP A 47 -14.02 41.47 -4.77
C ASP A 47 -13.77 42.59 -5.81
N GLN A 48 -13.42 42.24 -7.06
CA GLN A 48 -13.27 43.20 -8.16
C GLN A 48 -14.59 43.84 -8.60
N GLN A 49 -15.68 43.06 -8.62
CA GLN A 49 -17.01 43.57 -8.95
C GLN A 49 -17.51 44.54 -7.88
N GLU A 50 -17.30 44.24 -6.59
CA GLU A 50 -17.68 45.11 -5.48
C GLU A 50 -16.97 46.47 -5.58
N MET A 51 -15.65 46.49 -5.82
CA MET A 51 -14.90 47.74 -6.04
C MET A 51 -15.45 48.54 -7.23
N ALA A 52 -15.72 47.89 -8.37
CA ALA A 52 -16.26 48.57 -9.55
C ALA A 52 -17.66 49.19 -9.27
N VAL A 53 -18.49 48.52 -8.46
CA VAL A 53 -19.79 49.04 -8.05
C VAL A 53 -19.65 50.24 -7.11
N GLU A 54 -18.69 50.22 -6.18
CA GLU A 54 -18.38 51.36 -5.32
C GLU A 54 -17.88 52.58 -6.12
N ASP A 55 -17.01 52.36 -7.12
CA ASP A 55 -16.54 53.40 -8.03
C ASP A 55 -17.69 54.01 -8.83
N LEU A 56 -18.63 53.18 -9.31
CA LEU A 56 -19.84 53.64 -9.98
C LEU A 56 -20.75 54.47 -9.06
N GLN A 57 -20.90 54.08 -7.79
CA GLN A 57 -21.66 54.85 -6.80
C GLN A 57 -21.01 56.21 -6.54
N THR A 58 -19.68 56.23 -6.40
CA THR A 58 -18.90 57.46 -6.21
C THR A 58 -19.01 58.39 -7.43
N ALA A 59 -18.90 57.84 -8.63
CA ALA A 59 -19.08 58.58 -9.88
C ALA A 59 -20.48 59.22 -9.95
N ARG A 60 -21.54 58.49 -9.56
CA ARG A 60 -22.91 59.01 -9.50
C ARG A 60 -23.07 60.19 -8.53
N GLN A 61 -22.38 60.15 -7.39
CA GLN A 61 -22.42 61.25 -6.41
C GLN A 61 -21.77 62.53 -6.94
N THR A 62 -20.73 62.40 -7.78
CA THR A 62 -20.03 63.56 -8.36
C THR A 62 -20.74 64.20 -9.57
N GLY A 63 -21.74 63.51 -10.16
CA GLY A 63 -22.52 64.03 -11.29
C GLY A 63 -21.78 64.08 -12.63
N ASP A 64 -20.56 63.53 -12.72
CA ASP A 64 -19.76 63.51 -13.93
C ASP A 64 -20.22 62.39 -14.87
N GLU A 65 -20.99 62.73 -15.90
CA GLU A 65 -21.57 61.78 -16.86
C GLU A 65 -20.53 60.91 -17.56
N ARG A 66 -19.31 61.42 -17.78
CA ARG A 66 -18.24 60.66 -18.43
C ARG A 66 -17.74 59.56 -17.52
N LYS A 67 -17.47 59.88 -16.25
CA LYS A 67 -17.05 58.90 -15.23
C LYS A 67 -18.12 57.86 -14.94
N ILE A 68 -19.40 58.25 -14.98
CA ILE A 68 -20.51 57.30 -14.84
C ILE A 68 -20.54 56.30 -15.99
N ARG A 69 -20.20 56.73 -17.22
CA ARG A 69 -20.16 55.84 -18.39
C ARG A 69 -18.99 54.86 -18.32
N GLU A 70 -17.79 55.35 -17.99
CA GLU A 70 -16.59 54.53 -17.80
C GLU A 70 -16.81 53.49 -16.69
N ALA A 71 -17.29 53.91 -15.50
CA ALA A 71 -17.58 53.00 -14.40
C ALA A 71 -18.70 51.97 -14.70
N LYS A 72 -19.66 52.29 -15.58
CA LYS A 72 -20.67 51.31 -16.04
C LYS A 72 -20.05 50.23 -16.94
N GLU A 73 -19.08 50.59 -17.77
CA GLU A 73 -18.37 49.60 -18.59
C GLU A 73 -17.49 48.70 -17.71
N ASP A 74 -16.82 49.26 -16.71
CA ASP A 74 -16.02 48.48 -15.74
C ASP A 74 -16.86 47.49 -14.93
N VAL A 75 -18.04 47.91 -14.45
CA VAL A 75 -18.99 47.01 -13.76
C VAL A 75 -19.44 45.88 -14.69
N LYS A 76 -19.72 46.18 -15.96
CA LYS A 76 -20.14 45.17 -16.94
C LYS A 76 -19.00 44.16 -17.22
N GLU A 77 -17.77 44.63 -17.36
CA GLU A 77 -16.60 43.74 -17.53
C GLU A 77 -16.37 42.87 -16.29
N ALA A 78 -16.56 43.43 -15.09
CA ALA A 78 -16.46 42.70 -13.83
C ALA A 78 -17.56 41.63 -13.70
N GLU A 79 -18.80 41.95 -14.06
CA GLU A 79 -19.93 40.99 -14.13
C GLU A 79 -19.62 39.81 -15.06
N GLU A 80 -19.09 40.07 -16.26
CA GLU A 80 -18.70 39.00 -17.20
C GLU A 80 -17.57 38.11 -16.64
N LYS A 81 -16.61 38.70 -15.91
CA LYS A 81 -15.53 37.94 -15.25
C LYS A 81 -16.06 37.04 -14.13
N VAL A 82 -17.01 37.53 -13.33
CA VAL A 82 -17.68 36.75 -12.28
C VAL A 82 -18.45 35.58 -12.89
N GLN A 83 -19.27 35.83 -13.92
CA GLN A 83 -20.03 34.78 -14.59
C GLN A 83 -19.13 33.67 -15.16
N LYS A 84 -18.00 34.05 -15.78
CA LYS A 84 -17.01 33.10 -16.28
C LYS A 84 -16.30 32.34 -15.16
N ALA A 85 -16.11 32.93 -13.98
CA ALA A 85 -15.54 32.27 -12.81
C ALA A 85 -16.54 31.29 -12.18
N GLU A 86 -17.83 31.65 -12.09
CA GLU A 86 -18.91 30.78 -11.63
C GLU A 86 -19.04 29.52 -12.49
N GLU A 87 -19.04 29.65 -13.82
CA GLU A 87 -19.07 28.50 -14.73
C GLU A 87 -17.89 27.53 -14.50
N LYS A 88 -16.69 28.08 -14.21
CA LYS A 88 -15.51 27.26 -13.91
C LYS A 88 -15.66 26.51 -12.60
N VAL A 89 -16.24 27.14 -11.57
CA VAL A 89 -16.53 26.50 -10.28
C VAL A 89 -17.57 25.40 -10.49
N GLN A 90 -18.66 25.66 -11.22
CA GLN A 90 -19.69 24.67 -11.48
C GLN A 90 -19.14 23.44 -12.23
N LYS A 91 -18.35 23.66 -13.29
CA LYS A 91 -17.65 22.56 -14.01
C LYS A 91 -16.66 21.81 -13.12
N ALA A 92 -16.01 22.48 -12.17
CA ALA A 92 -15.11 21.83 -11.21
C ALA A 92 -15.90 20.99 -10.19
N GLU A 93 -17.03 21.49 -9.69
CA GLU A 93 -17.92 20.79 -8.77
C GLU A 93 -18.55 19.55 -9.41
N GLU A 94 -19.03 19.64 -10.65
CA GLU A 94 -19.51 18.48 -11.42
C GLU A 94 -18.41 17.41 -11.59
N LYS A 95 -17.17 17.82 -11.90
CA LYS A 95 -16.03 16.90 -12.00
C LYS A 95 -15.69 16.24 -10.67
N VAL A 96 -15.80 16.98 -9.56
CA VAL A 96 -15.61 16.44 -8.21
C VAL A 96 -16.73 15.48 -7.85
N GLN A 97 -17.97 15.80 -8.20
CA GLN A 97 -19.13 14.94 -7.94
C GLN A 97 -19.07 13.64 -8.75
N LYS A 98 -18.77 13.74 -10.05
CA LYS A 98 -18.55 12.56 -10.90
C LYS A 98 -17.37 11.71 -10.40
N ALA A 99 -16.30 12.35 -9.92
CA ALA A 99 -15.18 11.62 -9.30
C ALA A 99 -15.59 10.95 -7.98
N LYS A 100 -16.45 11.58 -7.16
CA LYS A 100 -17.00 10.96 -5.94
C LYS A 100 -17.89 9.75 -6.27
N GLU A 101 -18.65 9.81 -7.37
CA GLU A 101 -19.45 8.70 -7.86
C GLU A 101 -18.59 7.57 -8.43
N GLU A 102 -17.50 7.88 -9.15
CA GLU A 102 -16.51 6.90 -9.64
C GLU A 102 -15.69 6.26 -8.50
N VAL A 103 -15.57 6.94 -7.35
CA VAL A 103 -14.94 6.45 -6.11
C VAL A 103 -15.96 5.81 -5.16
N GLN A 104 -17.19 5.49 -5.62
CA GLN A 104 -18.16 4.82 -4.75
C GLN A 104 -17.61 3.50 -4.20
N GLU A 105 -17.44 3.46 -2.88
CA GLU A 105 -17.22 2.25 -2.10
C GLU A 105 -18.39 1.29 -2.30
N LYS A 106 -18.19 0.26 -3.13
CA LYS A 106 -19.22 -0.74 -3.39
C LYS A 106 -19.13 -1.86 -2.37
N VAL A 107 -20.28 -2.28 -1.85
CA VAL A 107 -20.33 -3.50 -1.02
C VAL A 107 -19.86 -4.67 -1.87
N ASP A 108 -18.81 -5.35 -1.41
CA ASP A 108 -18.23 -6.51 -2.08
C ASP A 108 -18.74 -7.76 -1.37
N ARG A 109 -19.69 -8.46 -2.00
CA ARG A 109 -20.37 -9.62 -1.39
C ARG A 109 -19.41 -10.80 -1.19
N ASP A 110 -18.47 -11.01 -2.11
CA ASP A 110 -17.50 -12.10 -2.02
C ASP A 110 -16.49 -11.85 -0.92
N ALA A 111 -15.96 -10.62 -0.83
CA ALA A 111 -15.06 -10.22 0.25
C ALA A 111 -15.79 -10.22 1.60
N THR A 112 -17.07 -9.84 1.63
CA THR A 112 -17.93 -9.92 2.82
C THR A 112 -18.10 -11.37 3.29
N ALA A 113 -18.40 -12.29 2.38
CA ALA A 113 -18.52 -13.71 2.72
C ALA A 113 -17.18 -14.30 3.21
N PHE A 114 -16.08 -13.95 2.56
CA PHE A 114 -14.73 -14.31 3.00
C PHE A 114 -14.42 -13.77 4.42
N ALA A 115 -14.76 -12.51 4.70
CA ALA A 115 -14.53 -11.90 6.00
C ALA A 115 -15.26 -12.63 7.13
N ASN A 116 -16.54 -12.94 6.92
CA ASN A 116 -17.33 -13.67 7.92
C ASN A 116 -16.84 -15.12 8.08
N GLU A 117 -16.43 -15.78 6.99
CA GLU A 117 -15.80 -17.10 7.08
C GLU A 117 -14.50 -17.04 7.91
N LEU A 118 -13.61 -16.09 7.59
CA LEU A 118 -12.34 -15.91 8.30
C LEU A 118 -12.57 -15.65 9.79
N ALA A 119 -13.47 -14.73 10.15
CA ALA A 119 -13.78 -14.40 11.55
C ALA A 119 -14.46 -15.56 12.31
N SER A 120 -15.17 -16.44 11.61
CA SER A 120 -15.80 -17.62 12.23
C SER A 120 -14.80 -18.71 12.64
N ILE A 121 -13.55 -18.63 12.16
CA ILE A 121 -12.47 -19.52 12.59
C ILE A 121 -12.11 -19.15 14.02
N GLY A 122 -12.67 -19.89 14.98
CA GLY A 122 -12.39 -19.70 16.41
C GLY A 122 -10.95 -20.05 16.77
N GLN A 123 -10.46 -21.22 16.33
CA GLN A 123 -9.08 -21.63 16.49
C GLN A 123 -8.59 -22.34 15.22
N PRO A 124 -7.39 -21.99 14.70
CA PRO A 124 -6.80 -22.72 13.59
C PRO A 124 -6.32 -24.12 14.04
N GLU A 125 -6.29 -25.06 13.11
CA GLU A 125 -5.80 -26.41 13.36
C GLU A 125 -4.27 -26.39 13.50
N GLY A 126 -3.76 -26.94 14.61
CA GLY A 126 -2.33 -27.10 14.82
C GLY A 126 -1.79 -28.25 13.97
N LEU A 127 -0.70 -27.99 13.25
CA LEU A 127 0.08 -28.97 12.52
C LEU A 127 1.47 -29.12 13.17
N ASP A 128 2.29 -30.03 12.65
CA ASP A 128 3.67 -30.21 13.08
C ASP A 128 4.53 -28.96 12.83
N ALA A 129 5.70 -28.93 13.48
CA ALA A 129 6.67 -27.83 13.42
C ALA A 129 6.09 -26.43 13.79
N GLY A 130 4.96 -26.39 14.50
CA GLY A 130 4.30 -25.14 14.89
C GLY A 130 3.60 -24.44 13.72
N VAL A 131 3.31 -25.15 12.63
CA VAL A 131 2.43 -24.66 11.56
C VAL A 131 0.98 -24.72 12.03
N GLN A 132 0.16 -23.83 11.53
CA GLN A 132 -1.27 -23.73 11.78
C GLN A 132 -2.02 -23.62 10.46
N LEU A 133 -3.11 -24.36 10.33
CA LEU A 133 -3.97 -24.42 9.16
C LEU A 133 -5.29 -23.69 9.44
N PHE A 134 -5.61 -22.76 8.56
CA PHE A 134 -6.90 -22.09 8.46
C PHE A 134 -7.63 -22.68 7.26
N LYS A 135 -8.63 -23.51 7.53
CA LYS A 135 -9.49 -24.11 6.50
C LYS A 135 -10.48 -23.07 6.01
N LEU A 136 -10.15 -22.45 4.88
CA LEU A 136 -10.98 -21.48 4.19
C LEU A 136 -11.41 -22.09 2.87
N ASN A 137 -12.64 -21.84 2.46
CA ASN A 137 -13.21 -22.22 1.17
C ASN A 137 -13.19 -21.05 0.18
N ARG A 138 -12.85 -19.85 0.66
CA ARG A 138 -12.82 -18.61 -0.12
C ARG A 138 -11.47 -17.94 -0.01
N SER A 139 -11.20 -17.03 -0.94
CA SER A 139 -10.03 -16.16 -0.92
C SER A 139 -10.47 -14.72 -1.14
N LEU A 140 -9.75 -13.77 -0.52
CA LEU A 140 -10.01 -12.35 -0.68
C LEU A 140 -9.74 -11.85 -2.12
N THR A 141 -8.73 -12.42 -2.79
CA THR A 141 -8.41 -12.10 -4.19
C THR A 141 -8.22 -13.38 -5.00
N ALA A 142 -8.48 -13.32 -6.31
CA ALA A 142 -8.33 -14.45 -7.22
C ALA A 142 -6.86 -14.93 -7.31
N ASP A 143 -5.89 -14.01 -7.27
CA ASP A 143 -4.47 -14.31 -7.30
C ASP A 143 -4.00 -15.16 -6.11
N TYR A 144 -4.71 -15.09 -4.98
CA TYR A 144 -4.46 -15.94 -3.83
C TYR A 144 -5.02 -17.36 -3.99
N ARG A 145 -5.77 -17.69 -5.06
CA ARG A 145 -6.31 -19.05 -5.28
C ARG A 145 -5.32 -20.03 -5.92
N MET A 146 -4.22 -19.54 -6.49
CA MET A 146 -3.26 -20.39 -7.23
C MET A 146 -2.60 -21.49 -6.39
N SER A 147 -2.65 -21.40 -5.06
CA SER A 147 -2.09 -22.42 -4.14
C SER A 147 -3.15 -22.89 -3.13
N GLY A 148 -4.42 -22.88 -3.55
CA GLY A 148 -5.56 -23.22 -2.70
C GLY A 148 -6.09 -22.03 -1.90
N THR A 149 -7.23 -22.27 -1.25
CA THR A 149 -7.92 -21.32 -0.37
C THR A 149 -7.44 -21.39 1.07
N ALA A 150 -6.84 -22.52 1.48
CA ALA A 150 -6.25 -22.69 2.79
C ALA A 150 -5.18 -21.62 3.08
N MET A 151 -5.18 -21.11 4.31
CA MET A 151 -4.13 -20.23 4.80
C MET A 151 -3.28 -20.97 5.83
N LEU A 152 -1.97 -20.94 5.63
CA LEU A 152 -0.99 -21.51 6.55
C LEU A 152 -0.30 -20.37 7.32
N SER A 153 -0.24 -20.50 8.64
CA SER A 153 0.50 -19.61 9.53
C SER A 153 1.55 -20.42 10.28
N ARG A 154 2.73 -19.87 10.46
CA ARG A 154 3.87 -20.54 11.10
C ARG A 154 4.38 -19.77 12.31
N LYS A 155 5.13 -20.41 13.19
CA LYS A 155 5.52 -19.79 14.47
C LYS A 155 6.21 -18.43 14.26
N THR A 156 7.17 -18.37 13.34
CA THR A 156 7.95 -17.14 13.07
C THR A 156 7.09 -15.99 12.56
N ILE A 157 6.08 -16.25 11.71
CA ILE A 157 5.18 -15.19 11.25
C ILE A 157 4.24 -14.73 12.36
N ARG A 158 3.80 -15.63 13.24
CA ARG A 158 2.98 -15.26 14.39
C ARG A 158 3.75 -14.38 15.37
N VAL A 159 4.99 -14.75 15.69
CA VAL A 159 5.89 -13.93 16.51
C VAL A 159 6.11 -12.54 15.89
N ALA A 160 6.29 -12.45 14.57
CA ALA A 160 6.38 -11.18 13.87
C ALA A 160 5.10 -10.32 14.04
N TRP A 161 3.92 -10.93 13.91
CA TRP A 161 2.66 -10.22 14.14
C TRP A 161 2.45 -9.81 15.60
N ASP A 162 2.83 -10.66 16.55
CA ASP A 162 2.75 -10.36 17.98
C ASP A 162 3.63 -9.14 18.31
N ALA A 163 4.89 -9.12 17.84
CA ALA A 163 5.78 -7.98 18.00
C ALA A 163 5.25 -6.71 17.32
N ALA A 164 4.69 -6.83 16.10
CA ALA A 164 4.12 -5.68 15.40
C ALA A 164 2.93 -5.07 16.17
N PHE A 165 2.04 -5.90 16.71
CA PHE A 165 0.90 -5.42 17.48
C PHE A 165 1.32 -4.86 18.84
N GLU A 166 2.26 -5.51 19.53
CA GLU A 166 2.78 -5.05 20.82
C GLU A 166 3.36 -3.63 20.72
N GLU A 167 4.26 -3.39 19.77
CA GLU A 167 4.88 -2.07 19.55
C GLU A 167 3.85 -0.99 19.16
N MET A 168 2.80 -1.38 18.43
CA MET A 168 1.72 -0.48 18.05
C MET A 168 0.74 -0.19 19.19
N GLU A 169 0.52 -1.12 20.09
CA GLU A 169 -0.40 -1.00 21.23
C GLU A 169 0.26 -0.25 22.39
N GLN A 170 1.58 -0.41 22.56
CA GLN A 170 2.39 0.38 23.50
C GLN A 170 2.66 1.81 23.00
N GLY A 171 2.25 2.14 21.77
CA GLY A 171 2.42 3.47 21.18
C GLY A 171 3.85 3.78 20.75
N HIS A 172 4.74 2.78 20.70
CA HIS A 172 6.12 2.95 20.25
C HIS A 172 6.23 3.15 18.74
N ALA A 173 5.28 2.60 17.97
CA ALA A 173 5.25 2.73 16.52
C ALA A 173 3.82 2.85 15.98
N LEU A 174 3.61 3.71 15.00
CA LEU A 174 2.37 3.70 14.17
C LEU A 174 2.56 2.98 12.85
N ARG A 175 3.81 2.67 12.49
CA ARG A 175 4.19 2.14 11.17
C ARG A 175 5.16 0.97 11.33
N VAL A 176 4.78 -0.19 10.79
CA VAL A 176 5.60 -1.40 10.81
C VAL A 176 5.83 -1.88 9.39
N ALA A 177 7.10 -1.97 8.99
CA ALA A 177 7.52 -2.64 7.77
C ALA A 177 7.82 -4.11 8.08
N MET A 178 6.96 -5.01 7.60
CA MET A 178 7.18 -6.45 7.68
C MET A 178 8.06 -6.90 6.50
N VAL A 179 9.33 -7.14 6.81
CA VAL A 179 10.39 -7.39 5.83
C VAL A 179 10.89 -8.84 5.88
N GLY A 180 11.41 -9.31 4.76
CA GLY A 180 11.99 -10.65 4.65
C GLY A 180 12.12 -11.07 3.19
N MET A 181 12.74 -12.22 2.92
CA MET A 181 12.98 -12.68 1.55
C MET A 181 11.68 -12.72 0.71
N PRO A 182 11.70 -12.27 -0.56
CA PRO A 182 10.54 -12.42 -1.45
C PRO A 182 10.13 -13.88 -1.59
N GLY A 183 8.83 -14.18 -1.50
CA GLY A 183 8.30 -15.53 -1.71
C GLY A 183 8.08 -16.37 -0.44
N ILE A 184 8.47 -15.90 0.74
CA ILE A 184 8.27 -16.61 2.03
C ILE A 184 6.85 -16.52 2.62
N GLY A 185 5.91 -15.82 1.94
CA GLY A 185 4.51 -15.75 2.37
C GLY A 185 4.06 -14.50 3.13
N LYS A 186 4.86 -13.42 3.17
CA LYS A 186 4.48 -12.15 3.86
C LYS A 186 3.17 -11.53 3.36
N SER A 187 2.93 -11.52 2.05
CA SER A 187 1.66 -11.03 1.49
C SER A 187 0.47 -11.85 1.98
N ARG A 188 0.62 -13.19 2.06
CA ARG A 188 -0.44 -14.06 2.58
C ARG A 188 -0.65 -13.89 4.07
N SER A 189 0.42 -13.62 4.83
CA SER A 189 0.31 -13.41 6.29
C SER A 189 -0.46 -12.16 6.67
N LEU A 190 -0.65 -11.18 5.79
CA LEU A 190 -1.59 -10.07 6.00
C LEU A 190 -3.00 -10.56 6.30
N THR A 191 -3.41 -11.71 5.75
CA THR A 191 -4.71 -12.33 6.06
C THR A 191 -4.76 -12.86 7.48
N TYR A 192 -3.64 -13.38 8.01
CA TYR A 192 -3.54 -13.76 9.43
C TYR A 192 -3.62 -12.53 10.35
N GLY A 193 -2.94 -11.44 9.98
CA GLY A 193 -3.07 -10.16 10.69
C GLY A 193 -4.51 -9.62 10.67
N LEU A 194 -5.18 -9.70 9.52
CA LEU A 194 -6.59 -9.37 9.37
C LEU A 194 -7.47 -10.21 10.31
N TRP A 195 -7.29 -11.54 10.34
CA TRP A 195 -8.01 -12.43 11.27
C TRP A 195 -7.82 -12.00 12.73
N ARG A 196 -6.57 -11.78 13.17
CA ARG A 196 -6.25 -11.32 14.53
C ARG A 196 -6.92 -10.00 14.90
N LEU A 197 -7.10 -9.08 13.95
CA LEU A 197 -7.80 -7.82 14.17
C LEU A 197 -9.31 -8.02 14.23
N MET A 198 -9.85 -8.90 13.39
CA MET A 198 -11.28 -9.17 13.28
C MET A 198 -11.85 -9.92 14.47
N THR A 199 -11.03 -10.72 15.16
CA THR A 199 -11.44 -11.51 16.33
C THR A 199 -11.16 -10.83 17.67
N ARG A 200 -10.86 -9.52 17.68
CA ARG A 200 -10.74 -8.75 18.92
C ARG A 200 -12.12 -8.54 19.54
N GLU A 201 -12.14 -8.34 20.86
CA GLU A 201 -13.37 -8.00 21.61
C GLU A 201 -14.02 -6.73 21.05
N VAL A 202 -13.21 -5.70 20.80
CA VAL A 202 -13.63 -4.49 20.07
C VAL A 202 -12.87 -4.44 18.74
N PRO A 203 -13.48 -4.93 17.64
CA PRO A 203 -12.81 -5.00 16.36
C PRO A 203 -12.64 -3.59 15.74
N PRO A 204 -11.45 -3.24 15.26
CA PRO A 204 -11.22 -1.97 14.55
C PRO A 204 -11.74 -2.03 13.10
N VAL A 205 -11.85 -0.89 12.45
CA VAL A 205 -11.94 -0.87 10.98
C VAL A 205 -10.57 -1.25 10.41
N VAL A 206 -10.58 -2.15 9.43
CA VAL A 206 -9.36 -2.56 8.74
C VAL A 206 -9.46 -2.18 7.27
N VAL A 207 -8.49 -1.42 6.78
CA VAL A 207 -8.30 -1.16 5.36
C VAL A 207 -7.21 -2.09 4.84
N PHE A 208 -7.49 -2.85 3.80
CA PHE A 208 -6.57 -3.82 3.21
C PHE A 208 -6.31 -3.46 1.76
N GLU A 209 -5.08 -3.06 1.45
CA GLU A 209 -4.64 -2.76 0.10
C GLU A 209 -3.99 -3.98 -0.55
N ALA A 210 -4.76 -4.68 -1.38
CA ALA A 210 -4.31 -5.84 -2.12
C ALA A 210 -3.84 -5.42 -3.53
N ARG A 211 -2.63 -4.87 -3.62
CA ARG A 211 -2.10 -4.30 -4.89
C ARG A 211 -2.10 -5.30 -6.04
N ARG A 212 -1.73 -6.56 -5.78
CA ARG A 212 -1.73 -7.59 -6.82
C ARG A 212 -3.15 -7.87 -7.34
N GLY A 213 -4.15 -7.82 -6.46
CA GLY A 213 -5.56 -7.91 -6.82
C GLY A 213 -6.17 -6.62 -7.35
N GLN A 214 -5.39 -5.55 -7.48
CA GLN A 214 -5.80 -4.22 -7.98
C GLN A 214 -7.01 -3.63 -7.23
N LYS A 215 -7.15 -3.95 -5.94
CA LYS A 215 -8.27 -3.53 -5.10
C LYS A 215 -7.83 -3.14 -3.69
N VAL A 216 -8.59 -2.25 -3.09
CA VAL A 216 -8.59 -1.96 -1.65
C VAL A 216 -9.90 -2.41 -1.06
N PHE A 217 -9.84 -3.07 0.10
CA PHE A 217 -10.98 -3.56 0.84
C PHE A 217 -11.08 -2.83 2.17
N ILE A 218 -12.29 -2.44 2.56
CA ILE A 218 -12.57 -1.76 3.83
C ILE A 218 -13.50 -2.67 4.62
N PHE A 219 -12.99 -3.24 5.70
CA PHE A 219 -13.69 -4.17 6.58
C PHE A 219 -14.27 -3.41 7.75
N THR A 220 -15.60 -3.45 7.90
CA THR A 220 -16.30 -2.81 9.02
C THR A 220 -17.19 -3.83 9.73
N TRP A 221 -17.24 -3.78 11.05
CA TRP A 221 -18.17 -4.58 11.85
C TRP A 221 -19.48 -3.82 12.03
N GLN A 222 -20.60 -4.39 11.56
CA GLN A 222 -21.92 -3.77 11.60
C GLN A 222 -22.98 -4.84 11.88
N ASN A 223 -23.91 -4.59 12.81
CA ASN A 223 -25.01 -5.51 13.10
C ASN A 223 -24.56 -6.97 13.34
N ASN A 224 -23.50 -7.15 14.15
CA ASN A 224 -22.89 -8.46 14.47
C ASN A 224 -22.38 -9.26 13.26
N GLN A 225 -21.98 -8.58 12.18
CA GLN A 225 -21.34 -9.21 11.03
C GLN A 225 -20.31 -8.29 10.38
N TRP A 226 -19.34 -8.89 9.68
CA TRP A 226 -18.41 -8.14 8.86
C TRP A 226 -19.09 -7.71 7.56
N VAL A 227 -18.95 -6.44 7.20
CA VAL A 227 -19.35 -5.87 5.91
C VAL A 227 -18.12 -5.30 5.24
N VAL A 228 -17.85 -5.75 4.01
CA VAL A 228 -16.68 -5.33 3.24
C VAL A 228 -17.09 -4.47 2.06
N ARG A 229 -16.46 -3.31 1.94
CA ARG A 229 -16.54 -2.46 0.75
C ARG A 229 -15.25 -2.55 -0.03
N SER A 230 -15.31 -2.40 -1.35
CA SER A 230 -14.12 -2.38 -2.19
C SER A 230 -14.04 -1.12 -3.06
N VAL A 231 -12.79 -0.74 -3.34
CA VAL A 231 -12.41 0.38 -4.22
C VAL A 231 -11.31 -0.13 -5.16
N ALA A 232 -11.35 0.25 -6.43
CA ALA A 232 -10.28 -0.07 -7.37
C ALA A 232 -8.99 0.67 -6.97
N ILE A 233 -7.83 0.00 -7.06
CA ILE A 233 -6.55 0.59 -6.60
C ILE A 233 -6.21 1.90 -7.33
N ASN A 234 -6.56 2.02 -8.61
CA ASN A 234 -6.30 3.24 -9.40
C ASN A 234 -7.11 4.45 -8.93
N ASN A 235 -8.18 4.22 -8.18
CA ASN A 235 -9.04 5.25 -7.60
C ASN A 235 -8.74 5.47 -6.11
N TRP A 236 -7.77 4.75 -5.56
CA TRP A 236 -7.47 4.76 -4.13
C TRP A 236 -6.50 5.87 -3.77
N ILE A 237 -6.92 6.74 -2.85
CA ILE A 237 -6.09 7.78 -2.26
C ILE A 237 -6.20 7.61 -0.73
N PRO A 238 -5.19 7.04 -0.05
CA PRO A 238 -5.27 6.71 1.38
C PRO A 238 -5.63 7.91 2.25
N ALA A 239 -5.07 9.08 1.95
CA ALA A 239 -5.32 10.32 2.70
C ALA A 239 -6.80 10.75 2.69
N ASN A 240 -7.57 10.38 1.66
CA ASN A 240 -8.99 10.72 1.56
C ASN A 240 -9.90 9.72 2.30
N CYS A 241 -9.35 8.60 2.76
CA CYS A 241 -10.12 7.61 3.50
C CYS A 241 -10.34 8.07 4.94
N LYS A 242 -11.59 8.36 5.30
CA LYS A 242 -11.96 8.77 6.67
C LYS A 242 -11.53 7.75 7.74
N TYR A 243 -11.52 6.45 7.42
CA TYR A 243 -11.16 5.41 8.38
C TYR A 243 -9.66 5.42 8.70
N LEU A 244 -8.82 5.93 7.79
CA LEU A 244 -7.38 6.05 7.98
C LEU A 244 -6.98 7.28 8.80
N GLN A 245 -7.94 8.12 9.17
CA GLN A 245 -7.76 9.29 10.03
C GLN A 245 -8.01 8.99 11.52
N ASP A 246 -8.30 7.74 11.87
CA ASP A 246 -8.53 7.28 13.24
C ASP A 246 -7.42 6.29 13.66
N GLU A 247 -6.69 6.62 14.72
CA GLU A 247 -5.54 5.87 15.24
C GLU A 247 -5.89 4.47 15.77
N ARG A 248 -7.17 4.20 16.02
CA ARG A 248 -7.66 2.88 16.44
C ARG A 248 -7.74 1.90 15.28
N ASN A 249 -7.81 2.41 14.05
CA ASN A 249 -7.97 1.61 12.85
C ASN A 249 -6.63 1.14 12.29
N PHE A 250 -6.71 0.12 11.43
CA PHE A 250 -5.54 -0.51 10.84
C PHE A 250 -5.53 -0.40 9.32
N TYR A 251 -4.33 -0.27 8.77
CA TYR A 251 -4.07 -0.26 7.34
C TYR A 251 -3.04 -1.33 6.99
N LEU A 252 -3.47 -2.36 6.27
CA LEU A 252 -2.64 -3.48 5.83
C LEU A 252 -2.31 -3.32 4.36
N ILE A 253 -1.03 -3.32 4.00
CA ILE A 253 -0.56 -3.05 2.62
C ILE A 253 0.25 -4.23 2.09
N ASP A 254 -0.22 -4.84 0.99
CA ASP A 254 0.55 -5.82 0.20
C ASP A 254 1.42 -5.08 -0.84
N ALA A 255 2.64 -4.70 -0.45
CA ALA A 255 3.52 -3.90 -1.29
C ALA A 255 4.31 -4.76 -2.28
N PHE A 256 3.83 -4.83 -3.52
CA PHE A 256 4.51 -5.56 -4.61
C PHE A 256 5.62 -4.75 -5.31
N ALA A 257 5.48 -3.41 -5.37
CA ALA A 257 6.41 -2.52 -6.07
C ALA A 257 6.84 -1.33 -5.18
N PRO A 258 8.05 -0.77 -5.38
CA PRO A 258 8.44 0.47 -4.72
C PRO A 258 7.59 1.61 -5.26
N GLU A 259 7.01 2.40 -4.36
CA GLU A 259 6.30 3.62 -4.71
C GLU A 259 6.75 4.77 -3.82
N GLN A 260 6.61 5.98 -4.36
CA GLN A 260 6.96 7.27 -3.74
C GLN A 260 5.96 7.72 -2.67
N TRP A 261 4.96 6.91 -2.32
CA TRP A 261 3.88 7.35 -1.44
C TRP A 261 4.13 6.94 0.01
N ASP A 262 4.58 7.91 0.80
CA ASP A 262 4.78 7.82 2.26
C ASP A 262 3.87 8.83 2.98
N ALA A 263 2.57 8.86 2.66
CA ALA A 263 1.65 9.66 3.48
C ALA A 263 1.66 9.10 4.90
N ILE A 264 2.05 9.96 5.85
CA ILE A 264 1.92 9.66 7.28
C ILE A 264 0.44 9.74 7.61
N LEU A 265 -0.13 8.61 8.01
CA LEU A 265 -1.54 8.48 8.35
C LEU A 265 -1.68 8.30 9.87
N PRO A 266 -2.75 8.82 10.49
CA PRO A 266 -3.03 8.55 11.90
C PRO A 266 -3.25 7.06 12.20
N ALA A 267 -3.88 6.31 11.30
CA ALA A 267 -4.11 4.88 11.48
C ALA A 267 -2.83 4.04 11.52
N LYS A 268 -2.85 2.97 12.33
CA LYS A 268 -1.76 2.00 12.45
C LYS A 268 -1.54 1.28 11.13
N THR A 269 -0.36 1.41 10.54
CA THR A 269 -0.07 0.91 9.20
C THR A 269 0.97 -0.20 9.21
N ILE A 270 0.64 -1.36 8.65
CA ILE A 270 1.53 -2.51 8.50
C ILE A 270 1.70 -2.82 7.02
N LYS A 271 2.95 -2.75 6.55
CA LYS A 271 3.32 -2.94 5.15
C LYS A 271 4.15 -4.20 4.99
N ALA A 272 3.65 -5.19 4.25
CA ALA A 272 4.45 -6.35 3.84
C ALA A 272 5.24 -6.00 2.58
N CYS A 273 6.57 -5.97 2.66
CA CYS A 273 7.42 -5.52 1.55
C CYS A 273 8.70 -6.36 1.40
N SER A 274 9.36 -6.23 0.25
CA SER A 274 10.68 -6.82 0.03
C SER A 274 11.72 -6.18 0.98
N PRO A 275 12.89 -6.81 1.20
CA PRO A 275 13.92 -6.23 2.05
C PRO A 275 14.64 -5.04 1.38
N ASP A 276 14.38 -4.78 0.09
CA ASP A 276 14.98 -3.65 -0.62
C ASP A 276 14.54 -2.33 0.04
N ARG A 277 15.53 -1.56 0.50
CA ARG A 277 15.31 -0.26 1.15
C ARG A 277 14.49 0.71 0.29
N LYS A 278 14.54 0.60 -1.04
CA LYS A 278 13.72 1.43 -1.93
C LYS A 278 12.22 1.24 -1.72
N HIS A 279 11.79 0.13 -1.12
CA HIS A 279 10.38 -0.20 -0.94
C HIS A 279 9.78 0.35 0.37
N HIS A 280 10.62 0.76 1.32
CA HIS A 280 10.17 1.10 2.68
C HIS A 280 10.96 2.22 3.36
N SER A 281 12.04 2.73 2.75
CA SER A 281 12.93 3.68 3.40
C SER A 281 12.26 5.00 3.79
N GLY A 282 11.28 5.49 3.05
CA GLY A 282 10.49 6.65 3.52
C GLY A 282 9.38 6.26 4.50
N PHE A 283 8.77 5.10 4.31
CA PHE A 283 7.73 4.57 5.19
C PHE A 283 8.20 4.40 6.65
N VAL A 284 9.43 3.95 6.86
CA VAL A 284 10.00 3.78 8.21
C VAL A 284 10.72 5.02 8.74
N LYS A 285 10.95 6.05 7.90
CA LYS A 285 11.51 7.32 8.40
C LYS A 285 10.55 7.92 9.42
N ASP A 286 11.11 8.53 10.45
CA ASP A 286 10.39 9.26 11.48
C ASP A 286 9.52 8.35 12.39
N GLY A 287 10.13 7.30 12.95
CA GLY A 287 9.50 6.50 14.02
C GLY A 287 8.74 5.26 13.54
N GLY A 288 8.95 4.81 12.30
CA GLY A 288 8.52 3.48 11.88
C GLY A 288 9.55 2.40 12.24
N ILE A 289 9.10 1.17 12.43
CA ILE A 289 9.96 0.05 12.83
C ILE A 289 9.95 -1.08 11.79
N TYR A 290 10.92 -1.97 11.92
CA TYR A 290 11.02 -3.19 11.12
C TYR A 290 10.66 -4.40 11.96
N VAL A 291 9.87 -5.28 11.36
CA VAL A 291 9.69 -6.64 11.86
C VAL A 291 10.14 -7.61 10.79
N TYR A 292 11.03 -8.53 11.16
CA TYR A 292 11.62 -9.50 10.25
C TYR A 292 10.85 -10.81 10.26
N VAL A 293 10.65 -11.36 9.06
CA VAL A 293 10.07 -12.68 8.84
C VAL A 293 11.14 -13.57 8.22
N GLU A 294 11.41 -14.69 8.87
CA GLU A 294 12.46 -15.64 8.47
C GLU A 294 12.07 -16.43 7.20
N ALA A 295 12.95 -17.27 6.65
CA ALA A 295 12.56 -18.23 5.62
C ALA A 295 11.84 -19.44 6.25
N TRP A 296 11.15 -20.25 5.43
CA TRP A 296 10.57 -21.52 5.91
C TRP A 296 11.66 -22.49 6.37
N SER A 297 11.43 -23.22 7.45
CA SER A 297 12.27 -24.38 7.77
C SER A 297 11.84 -25.60 6.97
N GLU A 298 12.71 -26.61 6.89
CA GLU A 298 12.40 -27.86 6.20
C GLU A 298 11.20 -28.56 6.84
N ALA A 299 11.19 -28.69 8.16
CA ALA A 299 10.09 -29.28 8.92
C ALA A 299 8.76 -28.50 8.75
N GLU A 300 8.81 -27.16 8.63
CA GLU A 300 7.61 -26.36 8.31
C GLU A 300 7.09 -26.67 6.89
N VAL A 301 7.98 -26.91 5.92
CA VAL A 301 7.61 -27.28 4.54
C VAL A 301 6.97 -28.67 4.52
N GLU A 302 7.54 -29.64 5.22
CA GLU A 302 6.97 -30.99 5.35
C GLU A 302 5.58 -30.96 5.96
N ALA A 303 5.40 -30.25 7.08
CA ALA A 303 4.12 -30.13 7.77
C ALA A 303 3.04 -29.44 6.91
N ALA A 304 3.45 -28.46 6.10
CA ALA A 304 2.53 -27.72 5.23
C ALA A 304 2.18 -28.45 3.93
N HIS A 305 3.06 -29.32 3.44
CA HIS A 305 2.97 -29.94 2.11
C HIS A 305 1.60 -30.56 1.78
N PRO A 306 0.95 -31.34 2.68
CA PRO A 306 -0.33 -31.99 2.37
C PRO A 306 -1.48 -31.01 2.09
N TYR A 307 -1.30 -29.73 2.46
CA TYR A 307 -2.34 -28.70 2.43
C TYR A 307 -2.09 -27.63 1.35
N ILE A 308 -1.08 -27.81 0.50
CA ILE A 308 -0.77 -26.88 -0.57
C ILE A 308 -1.23 -27.47 -1.91
N ASP A 309 -2.29 -26.89 -2.46
CA ASP A 309 -2.81 -27.31 -3.76
C ASP A 309 -1.78 -27.08 -4.87
N GLY A 310 -1.60 -28.09 -5.72
CA GLY A 310 -0.67 -28.03 -6.85
C GLY A 310 0.81 -28.12 -6.48
N ALA A 311 1.15 -28.42 -5.22
CA ALA A 311 2.53 -28.63 -4.81
C ALA A 311 3.19 -29.80 -5.56
N PRO A 312 4.48 -29.69 -5.93
CA PRO A 312 5.26 -30.84 -6.36
C PRO A 312 5.28 -31.95 -5.30
N LYS A 313 5.70 -33.17 -5.66
CA LYS A 313 5.92 -34.24 -4.67
C LYS A 313 6.85 -33.76 -3.56
N LEU A 314 6.60 -34.17 -2.31
CA LEU A 314 7.39 -33.72 -1.16
C LEU A 314 8.89 -33.97 -1.35
N SER A 315 9.27 -35.14 -1.88
CA SER A 315 10.67 -35.47 -2.18
C SER A 315 11.33 -34.46 -3.14
N GLU A 316 10.59 -33.96 -4.12
CA GLU A 316 11.08 -32.92 -5.03
C GLU A 316 11.16 -31.56 -4.32
N MET A 317 10.16 -31.21 -3.50
CA MET A 317 10.22 -29.97 -2.72
C MET A 317 11.40 -29.95 -1.74
N LEU A 318 11.72 -31.05 -1.08
CA LEU A 318 12.87 -31.18 -0.17
C LEU A 318 14.20 -31.09 -0.95
N ARG A 319 14.31 -31.77 -2.10
CA ARG A 319 15.46 -31.60 -3.01
C ARG A 319 15.65 -30.14 -3.43
N ARG A 320 14.56 -29.42 -3.71
CA ARG A 320 14.62 -27.99 -4.05
C ARG A 320 15.03 -27.15 -2.84
N PHE A 321 14.53 -27.49 -1.65
CA PHE A 321 14.84 -26.81 -0.39
C PHE A 321 16.34 -26.81 -0.11
N GLU A 322 17.03 -27.94 -0.32
CA GLU A 322 18.50 -28.02 -0.18
C GLU A 322 19.25 -27.00 -1.05
N GLN A 323 18.67 -26.60 -2.20
CA GLN A 323 19.31 -25.69 -3.14
C GLN A 323 18.96 -24.22 -2.91
N VAL A 324 17.68 -23.92 -2.66
CA VAL A 324 17.16 -22.54 -2.61
C VAL A 324 16.70 -22.09 -1.23
N GLY A 325 16.75 -22.99 -0.24
CA GLY A 325 16.27 -22.81 1.11
C GLY A 325 14.74 -22.69 1.20
N GLY A 326 14.26 -22.11 2.31
CA GLY A 326 12.85 -21.92 2.63
C GLY A 326 12.08 -20.88 1.82
N ASN A 327 12.41 -20.68 0.55
CA ASN A 327 11.65 -19.81 -0.34
C ASN A 327 10.45 -20.55 -0.93
N LEU A 328 9.35 -20.62 -0.18
CA LEU A 328 8.17 -21.42 -0.54
C LEU A 328 7.65 -21.15 -1.96
N ARG A 329 7.64 -19.89 -2.42
CA ARG A 329 7.22 -19.56 -3.81
C ARG A 329 8.08 -20.27 -4.86
N VAL A 330 9.40 -20.35 -4.64
CA VAL A 330 10.32 -21.00 -5.57
C VAL A 330 10.18 -22.53 -5.49
N LEU A 331 10.00 -23.07 -4.28
CA LEU A 331 9.77 -24.51 -4.10
C LEU A 331 8.53 -24.98 -4.86
N LEU A 332 7.46 -24.17 -4.87
CA LEU A 332 6.19 -24.45 -5.54
C LEU A 332 6.17 -24.08 -7.03
N SER A 333 7.21 -23.43 -7.55
CA SER A 333 7.22 -22.97 -8.94
C SER A 333 7.31 -24.12 -9.95
N ASN A 334 6.96 -23.87 -11.20
CA ASN A 334 7.18 -24.86 -12.26
C ASN A 334 8.69 -25.05 -12.53
N VAL A 335 9.06 -26.13 -13.22
CA VAL A 335 10.48 -26.50 -13.46
C VAL A 335 11.25 -25.36 -14.14
N MET A 336 10.67 -24.69 -15.14
CA MET A 336 11.34 -23.60 -15.84
C MET A 336 11.61 -22.39 -14.93
N GLU A 337 10.65 -22.01 -14.10
CA GLU A 337 10.81 -20.91 -13.13
C GLU A 337 11.82 -21.26 -12.03
N TYR A 338 11.77 -22.50 -11.55
CA TYR A 338 12.72 -23.02 -10.57
C TYR A 338 14.15 -23.00 -11.11
N ASP A 339 14.38 -23.56 -12.30
CA ASP A 339 15.70 -23.62 -12.93
C ASP A 339 16.27 -22.22 -13.18
N LYS A 340 15.42 -21.28 -13.61
CA LYS A 340 15.81 -19.88 -13.75
C LYS A 340 16.26 -19.27 -12.43
N TYR A 341 15.56 -19.57 -11.33
CA TYR A 341 15.94 -19.06 -10.02
C TYR A 341 17.26 -19.66 -9.53
N VAL A 342 17.47 -20.96 -9.74
CA VAL A 342 18.73 -21.65 -9.42
C VAL A 342 19.88 -21.06 -10.24
N LEU A 343 19.67 -20.79 -11.53
CA LEU A 343 20.68 -20.13 -12.38
C LEU A 343 21.06 -18.76 -11.83
N LEU A 344 20.07 -17.92 -11.50
CA LEU A 344 20.31 -16.59 -10.91
C LEU A 344 21.07 -16.69 -9.58
N GLN A 345 20.66 -17.59 -8.69
CA GLN A 345 21.37 -17.81 -7.42
C GLN A 345 22.79 -18.33 -7.61
N ARG A 346 23.08 -19.08 -8.68
CA ARG A 346 24.44 -19.54 -9.01
C ARG A 346 25.28 -18.44 -9.67
N GLU A 347 24.65 -17.44 -10.28
CA GLU A 347 25.30 -16.26 -10.83
C GLU A 347 25.62 -15.20 -9.76
N ASP A 348 24.84 -15.12 -8.68
CA ASP A 348 25.11 -14.23 -7.54
C ASP A 348 26.51 -14.43 -6.92
N PRO A 349 26.99 -15.67 -6.65
CA PRO A 349 28.37 -15.91 -6.24
C PRO A 349 29.40 -15.62 -7.33
N LYS A 350 29.06 -15.50 -8.62
CA LYS A 350 30.04 -15.00 -9.60
C LYS A 350 30.34 -13.51 -9.42
N ASN A 351 29.51 -12.81 -8.65
CA ASN A 351 29.78 -11.51 -8.04
C ASN A 351 30.42 -11.62 -6.64
N LEU A 352 31.02 -12.76 -6.28
CA LEU A 352 31.66 -13.05 -4.98
C LEU A 352 32.57 -11.92 -4.50
N ARG A 353 33.31 -11.26 -5.39
CA ARG A 353 34.13 -10.09 -5.04
C ARG A 353 33.34 -8.97 -4.36
N ALA A 354 32.10 -8.70 -4.78
CA ALA A 354 31.26 -7.68 -4.17
C ALA A 354 30.72 -8.12 -2.80
N VAL A 355 30.42 -9.41 -2.64
CA VAL A 355 29.96 -10.01 -1.37
C VAL A 355 31.10 -10.09 -0.36
N GLU A 356 32.28 -10.55 -0.78
CA GLU A 356 33.51 -10.59 0.03
C GLU A 356 33.93 -9.19 0.48
N ARG A 357 33.88 -8.19 -0.42
CA ARG A 357 34.15 -6.78 -0.06
C ARG A 357 33.12 -6.23 0.91
N ALA A 358 31.83 -6.57 0.75
CA ALA A 358 30.78 -6.14 1.68
C ALA A 358 30.95 -6.77 3.08
N VAL A 359 31.34 -8.05 3.15
CA VAL A 359 31.56 -8.78 4.41
C VAL A 359 32.83 -8.31 5.11
N ARG A 360 33.88 -7.93 4.36
CA ARG A 360 35.12 -7.34 4.90
C ARG A 360 35.00 -5.87 5.32
N GLY A 361 33.90 -5.20 4.94
CA GLY A 361 33.71 -3.77 5.20
C GLY A 361 34.39 -2.84 4.17
N ASP A 362 34.93 -3.37 3.07
CA ASP A 362 35.68 -2.66 2.02
C ASP A 362 34.78 -1.92 1.00
N LEU A 363 33.50 -1.74 1.31
CA LEU A 363 32.60 -0.89 0.55
C LEU A 363 32.58 0.49 1.21
N ASP A 364 33.63 1.25 0.97
CA ASP A 364 33.74 2.63 1.40
C ASP A 364 32.59 3.45 0.79
N THR A 365 31.83 4.15 1.64
CA THR A 365 30.72 5.02 1.20
C THR A 365 31.19 6.37 0.70
N GLN A 366 32.50 6.62 0.66
CA GLN A 366 33.05 7.80 0.01
C GLN A 366 33.23 7.51 -1.47
N GLY A 367 32.45 8.21 -2.31
CA GLY A 367 32.61 8.21 -3.76
C GLY A 367 34.03 8.61 -4.14
N GLY A 368 34.86 7.61 -4.39
CA GLY A 368 36.21 7.79 -4.89
C GLY A 368 36.17 8.42 -6.27
N GLN A 369 36.75 9.61 -6.35
CA GLN A 369 37.09 10.31 -7.58
C GLN A 369 37.62 9.32 -8.61
N MET A 370 37.03 9.33 -9.80
CA MET A 370 37.65 8.74 -10.98
C MET A 370 38.97 9.50 -11.20
N LEU A 371 40.08 8.85 -10.86
CA LEU A 371 41.40 9.26 -11.34
C LEU A 371 41.47 8.90 -12.83
N THR A 372 41.79 9.95 -13.58
CA THR A 372 42.03 10.04 -15.04
C THR A 372 43.00 9.01 -15.57
#